data_AF-A0A1F0TG71-F1
#
_entry.id   AF-A0A1F0TG71-F1
#
_cell.length_a   1.000
_cell.length_b   1.000
_cell.length_c   1.000
_cell.angle_alpha   90.00
_cell.angle_beta   90.00
_cell.angle_gamma   90.00
#
_symmetry.space_group_name_H-M   'P 1'
#
loop_
_entity.id
_entity.type
_entity.pdbx_description
1 polymer ?
#
loop_
_entity_poly.entity_id
_entity_poly.type
_entity_poly.pdbx_seq_one_letter_code
_entity_poly.pdbx_strand_id
1 'polypeptide(L)'
;MRIKWFSLIRITGLLLVLLYHFFQTAFPGGFFGVDVFFTFSGFLITSLLLEEFGQKGKIDILGFFRRRFYRIFPPVVLMILVIMPFTFLVRQDYVAGIGGQIAGVLGFMTNFYEMLTGGSYESQFIPHLFVHNWSLAVEVHYYILWGLAVWFLSKRAKSSGQLRGTIFLLSSAAFIVSFLSMFIGSFIVSSYSTVYFSSLTHVYPFFLGSVLATVIGVRHATPLFKRLNRSLDLKQTLLVFGAGLGVLLLLTFFVKFTYLFAYLLGFLFASLAALLMIVAARVLHEKTPTIKEPKIISFLADTSYAVYLFHWPFYIIFSQLMGNIPAVILTTIFSYIFATLSFYIIEPLVAGKSTDLLQKAKEIPHIKPIFAGSAGVLSLITLIVILIAPQVGAFETNLMVNGLNQAQTNINRTKTMADQAEASRYNIAEGVSIIGDSVTLRASDGLKEILPDAQIDGQISRNTKQANELMLNYSQNKALPKIVVIATGVNNPENYKADLDLLITNLPKGHQLVLVTPYEGDTTQETQPYVEQYASYARELAQKYSYIALADWNQVAKDHPDIWKGTDQVHFGSDTTKQDEGAKLYAETINAAVKALADKPVKSK
;
A
#
# COMPACT_ATOMS: atom_id res chain seq x y z
N MET A 1 28.94 -15.87 13.52
CA MET A 1 29.79 -15.30 12.46
C MET A 1 28.92 -14.41 11.59
N ARG A 2 29.26 -13.12 11.48
CA ARG A 2 28.58 -12.17 10.57
C ARG A 2 29.12 -12.43 9.17
N ILE A 3 28.25 -12.74 8.22
CA ILE A 3 28.66 -12.80 6.81
C ILE A 3 28.77 -11.35 6.32
N LYS A 4 29.97 -10.99 5.85
CA LYS A 4 30.27 -9.68 5.28
C LYS A 4 29.43 -9.47 4.02
N TRP A 5 29.12 -8.21 3.69
CA TRP A 5 28.42 -7.79 2.47
C TRP A 5 26.93 -8.11 2.43
N PHE A 6 26.42 -9.00 3.28
CA PHE A 6 24.98 -9.13 3.53
C PHE A 6 24.35 -7.83 4.07
N SER A 7 25.15 -6.96 4.70
CA SER A 7 24.73 -5.63 5.12
C SER A 7 24.26 -4.78 3.92
N LEU A 8 24.90 -4.91 2.75
CA LEU A 8 24.51 -4.18 1.55
C LEU A 8 23.10 -4.54 1.07
N ILE A 9 22.73 -5.82 1.14
CA ILE A 9 21.41 -6.31 0.71
C ILE A 9 20.31 -5.70 1.59
N ARG A 10 20.54 -5.66 2.91
CA ARG A 10 19.61 -5.02 3.86
C ARG A 10 19.46 -3.52 3.61
N ILE A 11 20.57 -2.84 3.34
CA ILE A 11 20.57 -1.41 3.04
C ILE A 11 19.82 -1.16 1.73
N THR A 12 20.05 -1.97 0.69
CA THR A 12 19.31 -1.87 -0.58
C THR A 12 17.81 -2.03 -0.33
N GLY A 13 17.37 -3.09 0.35
CA GLY A 13 15.95 -3.29 0.67
C GLY A 13 15.34 -2.09 1.41
N LEU A 14 16.03 -1.57 2.44
CA LEU A 14 15.55 -0.40 3.18
C LEU A 14 15.47 0.83 2.28
N LEU A 15 16.53 1.12 1.53
CA LEU A 15 16.63 2.31 0.71
C LEU A 15 15.51 2.34 -0.34
N LEU A 16 15.22 1.22 -1.01
CA LEU A 16 14.14 1.15 -1.98
C LEU A 16 12.78 1.47 -1.35
N VAL A 17 12.50 0.92 -0.15
CA VAL A 17 11.28 1.23 0.60
C VAL A 17 11.21 2.70 0.99
N LEU A 18 12.30 3.29 1.47
CA LEU A 18 12.32 4.70 1.84
C LEU A 18 12.11 5.59 0.62
N LEU A 19 12.76 5.29 -0.50
CA LEU A 19 12.59 6.03 -1.76
C LEU A 19 11.14 5.97 -2.26
N TYR A 20 10.50 4.81 -2.17
CA TYR A 20 9.09 4.66 -2.52
C TYR A 20 8.19 5.58 -1.69
N HIS A 21 8.32 5.52 -0.36
CA HIS A 21 7.42 6.31 0.50
C HIS A 21 7.73 7.81 0.45
N PHE A 22 8.99 8.21 0.33
CA PHE A 22 9.38 9.61 0.32
C PHE A 22 9.17 10.29 -1.04
N PHE A 23 9.25 9.54 -2.12
CA PHE A 23 9.34 10.06 -3.49
C PHE A 23 8.63 9.11 -4.48
N GLN A 24 7.39 8.73 -4.17
CA GLN A 24 6.63 7.73 -4.92
C GLN A 24 6.58 8.01 -6.43
N THR A 25 6.45 9.29 -6.83
CA THR A 25 6.44 9.69 -8.25
C THR A 25 7.76 9.40 -8.96
N ALA A 26 8.91 9.57 -8.29
CA ALA A 26 10.22 9.36 -8.88
C ALA A 26 10.68 7.89 -8.79
N PHE A 27 10.23 7.16 -7.77
CA PHE A 27 10.61 5.76 -7.51
C PHE A 27 9.36 4.88 -7.30
N PRO A 28 8.46 4.80 -8.28
CA PRO A 28 7.17 4.17 -8.12
C PRO A 28 7.25 2.66 -7.85
N GLY A 29 8.39 2.02 -8.15
CA GLY A 29 8.66 0.61 -7.90
C GLY A 29 9.48 0.32 -6.64
N GLY A 30 9.80 1.32 -5.81
CA GLY A 30 10.62 1.07 -4.62
C GLY A 30 9.96 0.12 -3.59
N PHE A 31 8.66 -0.14 -3.72
CA PHE A 31 7.92 -1.14 -2.92
C PHE A 31 8.49 -2.57 -3.05
N PHE A 32 9.20 -2.90 -4.14
CA PHE A 32 9.94 -4.16 -4.28
C PHE A 32 11.06 -4.35 -3.26
N GLY A 33 11.45 -3.30 -2.53
CA GLY A 33 12.39 -3.40 -1.42
C GLY A 33 11.94 -4.36 -0.32
N VAL A 34 10.62 -4.54 -0.14
CA VAL A 34 10.06 -5.52 0.80
C VAL A 34 10.41 -6.96 0.39
N ASP A 35 10.34 -7.29 -0.89
CA ASP A 35 10.69 -8.63 -1.42
C ASP A 35 12.17 -8.97 -1.25
N VAL A 36 13.04 -7.95 -1.28
CA VAL A 36 14.46 -8.12 -0.94
C VAL A 36 14.60 -8.59 0.50
N PHE A 37 13.84 -7.99 1.43
CA PHE A 37 13.81 -8.42 2.83
C PHE A 37 13.22 -9.82 2.98
N PHE A 38 12.08 -10.11 2.37
CA PHE A 38 11.43 -11.42 2.46
C PHE A 38 12.34 -12.54 1.94
N THR A 39 12.92 -12.35 0.76
CA THR A 39 13.87 -13.30 0.16
C THR A 39 15.09 -13.50 1.06
N PHE A 40 15.65 -12.41 1.58
CA PHE A 40 16.82 -12.48 2.44
C PHE A 40 16.53 -13.14 3.80
N SER A 41 15.38 -12.86 4.40
CA SER A 41 14.91 -13.47 5.64
C SER A 41 14.64 -14.97 5.46
N GLY A 42 14.00 -15.37 4.36
CA GLY A 42 13.83 -16.77 3.99
C GLY A 42 15.16 -17.53 3.94
N PHE A 43 16.15 -16.94 3.27
CA PHE A 43 17.50 -17.50 3.20
C PHE A 43 18.17 -17.62 4.58
N LEU A 44 18.14 -16.56 5.39
CA LEU A 44 18.82 -16.53 6.69
C LEU A 44 18.20 -17.50 7.70
N ILE A 45 16.88 -17.51 7.83
CA ILE A 45 16.19 -18.36 8.80
C ILE A 45 16.44 -19.82 8.48
N THR A 46 16.26 -20.21 7.22
CA THR A 46 16.46 -21.60 6.78
C THR A 46 17.92 -22.03 6.93
N SER A 47 18.88 -21.15 6.59
CA SER A 47 20.30 -21.44 6.78
C SER A 47 20.66 -21.68 8.25
N LEU A 48 20.12 -20.86 9.17
CA LEU A 48 20.39 -20.99 10.60
C LEU A 48 19.81 -22.30 11.18
N LEU A 49 18.61 -22.69 10.77
CA LEU A 49 17.96 -23.93 11.22
C LEU A 49 18.70 -25.17 10.69
N LEU A 50 19.10 -25.16 9.42
CA LEU A 50 19.90 -26.21 8.80
C LEU A 50 21.27 -26.36 9.47
N GLU A 51 21.90 -25.24 9.84
CA GLU A 51 23.17 -25.25 10.57
C GLU A 51 23.05 -25.81 11.97
N GLU A 52 22.02 -25.39 12.71
CA GLU A 52 21.80 -25.89 14.06
C GLU A 52 21.57 -27.40 14.05
N PHE A 53 20.75 -27.89 13.11
CA PHE A 53 20.56 -29.32 12.93
C PHE A 53 21.86 -30.04 12.53
N GLY A 54 22.63 -29.48 11.59
CA GLY A 54 23.89 -30.06 11.15
C GLY A 54 24.95 -30.16 12.26
N GLN A 55 24.94 -29.25 13.23
CA GLN A 55 25.88 -29.22 14.35
C GLN A 55 25.42 -30.05 15.55
N LYS A 56 24.14 -29.97 15.90
CA LYS A 56 23.60 -30.53 17.15
C LYS A 56 22.72 -31.77 16.95
N GLY A 57 22.41 -32.13 15.71
CA GLY A 57 21.44 -33.19 15.37
C GLY A 57 19.99 -32.86 15.75
N LYS A 58 19.72 -31.66 16.28
CA LYS A 58 18.39 -31.20 16.71
C LYS A 58 18.28 -29.69 16.57
N ILE A 59 17.06 -29.20 16.38
CA ILE A 59 16.74 -27.78 16.33
C ILE A 59 16.14 -27.36 17.67
N ASP A 60 16.69 -26.28 18.26
CA ASP A 60 16.15 -25.64 19.46
C ASP A 60 15.11 -24.59 19.06
N ILE A 61 13.86 -25.03 18.89
CA ILE A 61 12.77 -24.18 18.41
C ILE A 61 12.39 -23.08 19.41
N LEU A 62 12.44 -23.37 20.72
CA LEU A 62 12.18 -22.38 21.76
C LEU A 62 13.29 -21.32 21.78
N GLY A 63 14.55 -21.73 21.70
CA GLY A 63 15.66 -20.79 21.57
C GLY A 63 15.58 -19.98 20.28
N PHE A 64 15.11 -20.57 19.18
CA PHE A 64 14.87 -19.86 17.93
C PHE A 64 13.82 -18.75 18.10
N PHE A 65 12.63 -19.06 18.62
CA PHE A 65 11.59 -18.07 18.84
C PHE A 65 11.99 -17.01 19.86
N ARG A 66 12.68 -17.39 20.94
CA ARG A 66 13.22 -16.45 21.92
C ARG A 66 14.14 -15.42 21.26
N ARG A 67 15.08 -15.86 20.40
CA ARG A 67 15.99 -14.95 19.68
C ARG A 67 15.25 -14.00 18.73
N ARG A 68 14.17 -14.47 18.10
CA ARG A 68 13.35 -13.64 17.19
C ARG A 68 12.49 -12.65 17.96
N PHE A 69 11.85 -13.08 19.04
CA PHE A 69 11.05 -12.23 19.92
C PHE A 69 11.86 -11.02 20.42
N TYR A 70 13.04 -11.25 21.00
CA TYR A 70 13.89 -10.15 21.50
C TYR A 70 14.47 -9.23 20.43
N ARG A 71 14.42 -9.64 19.15
CA ARG A 71 14.86 -8.81 18.02
C ARG A 71 13.71 -8.00 17.42
N ILE A 72 12.49 -8.51 17.47
CA ILE A 72 11.34 -7.96 16.75
C ILE A 72 10.43 -7.17 17.69
N PHE A 73 10.05 -7.75 18.82
CA PHE A 73 8.99 -7.22 19.66
C PHE A 73 9.39 -5.92 20.40
N PRO A 74 10.59 -5.79 21.00
CA PRO A 74 10.95 -4.55 21.69
C PRO A 74 10.98 -3.30 20.78
N PRO A 75 11.56 -3.35 19.56
CA PRO A 75 11.49 -2.22 18.63
C PRO A 75 10.05 -1.84 18.22
N VAL A 76 9.15 -2.82 18.05
CA VAL A 76 7.73 -2.58 17.73
C VAL A 76 7.02 -1.85 18.86
N VAL A 77 7.20 -2.30 20.11
CA VAL A 77 6.61 -1.63 21.27
C VAL A 77 7.16 -0.22 21.41
N LEU A 78 8.48 -0.03 21.23
CA LEU A 78 9.09 1.28 21.27
C LEU A 78 8.54 2.21 20.19
N MET A 79 8.34 1.70 18.97
CA MET A 79 7.72 2.44 17.87
C MET A 79 6.35 2.97 18.27
N ILE A 80 5.45 2.10 18.75
CA ILE A 80 4.11 2.52 19.18
C ILE A 80 4.22 3.62 20.24
N LEU A 81 4.96 3.36 21.32
CA LEU A 81 5.08 4.30 22.44
C LEU A 81 5.63 5.67 22.03
N VAL A 82 6.58 5.71 21.10
CA VAL A 82 7.20 6.95 20.62
C VAL A 82 6.31 7.69 19.65
N ILE A 83 5.56 7.01 18.78
CA ILE A 83 4.70 7.64 17.78
C ILE A 83 3.47 8.29 18.43
N MET A 84 2.92 7.71 19.50
CA MET A 84 1.66 8.18 20.11
C MET A 84 1.65 9.65 20.55
N PRO A 85 2.69 10.20 21.21
CA PRO A 85 2.72 11.64 21.50
C PRO A 85 2.69 12.53 20.25
N PHE A 86 3.23 12.07 19.12
CA PHE A 86 3.26 12.87 17.89
C PHE A 86 1.91 12.89 17.19
N THR A 87 0.99 11.99 17.51
CA THR A 87 -0.33 11.98 16.87
C THR A 87 -1.21 13.16 17.27
N PHE A 88 -0.87 13.86 18.37
CA PHE A 88 -1.53 15.13 18.72
C PHE A 88 -1.24 16.27 17.73
N LEU A 89 -0.26 16.10 16.84
CA LEU A 89 0.08 17.09 15.83
C LEU A 89 -0.76 16.94 14.55
N VAL A 90 -1.47 15.82 14.36
CA VAL A 90 -2.22 15.54 13.13
C VAL A 90 -3.72 15.54 13.35
N ARG A 91 -4.49 15.62 12.26
CA ARG A 91 -5.96 15.53 12.28
C ARG A 91 -6.42 14.18 12.87
N GLN A 92 -7.57 14.20 13.55
CA GLN A 92 -8.13 13.00 14.18
C GLN A 92 -8.43 11.86 13.19
N ASP A 93 -8.64 12.17 11.91
CA ASP A 93 -8.84 11.16 10.87
C ASP A 93 -7.64 10.19 10.75
N TYR A 94 -6.40 10.66 10.95
CA TYR A 94 -5.20 9.80 10.87
C TYR A 94 -5.05 8.83 12.05
N VAL A 95 -5.74 9.11 13.16
CA VAL A 95 -5.78 8.24 14.34
C VAL A 95 -7.10 7.48 14.44
N ALA A 96 -7.96 7.54 13.43
CA ALA A 96 -9.18 6.75 13.42
C ALA A 96 -8.85 5.25 13.52
N GLY A 97 -9.54 4.56 14.43
CA GLY A 97 -9.33 3.13 14.66
C GLY A 97 -7.94 2.75 15.20
N ILE A 98 -7.17 3.70 15.77
CA ILE A 98 -5.77 3.47 16.19
C ILE A 98 -5.60 2.29 17.15
N GLY A 99 -6.61 2.03 18.01
CA GLY A 99 -6.61 0.87 18.90
C GLY A 99 -6.61 -0.46 18.14
N GLY A 100 -7.38 -0.55 17.05
CA GLY A 100 -7.40 -1.69 16.14
C GLY A 100 -6.07 -1.85 15.39
N GLN A 101 -5.51 -0.74 14.89
CA GLN A 101 -4.19 -0.73 14.25
C GLN A 101 -3.10 -1.23 15.22
N ILE A 102 -3.06 -0.74 16.46
CA ILE A 102 -2.10 -1.15 17.49
C ILE A 102 -2.27 -2.63 17.85
N ALA A 103 -3.52 -3.11 17.99
CA ALA A 103 -3.79 -4.53 18.23
C ALA A 103 -3.30 -5.40 17.06
N GLY A 104 -3.52 -4.95 15.81
CA GLY A 104 -2.97 -5.58 14.61
C GLY A 104 -1.45 -5.63 14.62
N VAL A 105 -0.78 -4.54 14.99
CA VAL A 105 0.69 -4.49 15.09
C VAL A 105 1.24 -5.43 16.15
N LEU A 106 0.69 -5.37 17.38
CA LEU A 106 1.15 -6.20 18.51
C LEU A 106 0.85 -7.69 18.30
N GLY A 107 -0.27 -7.99 17.63
CA GLY A 107 -0.68 -9.35 17.27
C GLY A 107 -0.01 -9.89 16.01
N PHE A 108 0.76 -9.08 15.29
CA PHE A 108 1.29 -9.40 13.95
C PHE A 108 0.18 -9.77 12.95
N MET A 109 -0.93 -9.04 12.98
CA MET A 109 -2.12 -9.24 12.14
C MET A 109 -2.47 -8.01 11.29
N THR A 110 -1.58 -7.02 11.18
CA THR A 110 -1.82 -5.80 10.38
C THR A 110 -2.29 -6.11 8.96
N ASN A 111 -1.70 -7.09 8.29
CA ASN A 111 -2.10 -7.45 6.93
C ASN A 111 -3.56 -7.92 6.83
N PHE A 112 -4.06 -8.65 7.83
CA PHE A 112 -5.47 -9.07 7.89
C PHE A 112 -6.38 -7.94 8.34
N TYR A 113 -5.94 -7.11 9.29
CA TYR A 113 -6.66 -5.92 9.70
C TYR A 113 -6.97 -5.03 8.49
N GLU A 114 -5.95 -4.69 7.70
CA GLU A 114 -6.10 -3.86 6.50
C GLU A 114 -7.03 -4.51 5.45
N MET A 115 -6.89 -5.82 5.22
CA MET A 115 -7.79 -6.53 4.29
C MET A 115 -9.26 -6.53 4.76
N LEU A 116 -9.50 -6.66 6.06
CA LEU A 116 -10.85 -6.73 6.63
C LEU A 116 -11.51 -5.35 6.74
N THR A 117 -10.74 -4.30 6.97
CA THR A 117 -11.24 -2.92 7.00
C THR A 117 -11.30 -2.26 5.63
N GLY A 118 -10.94 -2.98 4.55
CA GLY A 118 -10.93 -2.46 3.19
C GLY A 118 -9.80 -1.46 2.90
N GLY A 119 -8.73 -1.49 3.69
CA GLY A 119 -7.55 -0.66 3.51
C GLY A 119 -6.90 -0.88 2.15
N SER A 120 -6.50 0.22 1.50
CA SER A 120 -5.72 0.18 0.26
C SER A 120 -4.29 0.61 0.54
N TYR A 121 -3.31 -0.16 0.06
CA TYR A 121 -1.90 0.15 0.22
C TYR A 121 -1.51 1.50 -0.41
N GLU A 122 -2.17 1.88 -1.51
CA GLU A 122 -1.97 3.16 -2.19
C GLU A 122 -2.99 4.24 -1.81
N SER A 123 -3.79 4.07 -0.74
CA SER A 123 -4.71 5.14 -0.34
C SER A 123 -3.94 6.40 0.05
N GLN A 124 -4.02 7.44 -0.78
CA GLN A 124 -3.33 8.72 -0.55
C GLN A 124 -4.14 9.68 0.36
N PHE A 125 -5.41 9.39 0.64
CA PHE A 125 -6.25 10.29 1.45
C PHE A 125 -5.83 10.31 2.91
N ILE A 126 -6.06 9.21 3.61
CA ILE A 126 -5.78 9.06 5.05
C ILE A 126 -5.19 7.67 5.26
N PRO A 127 -3.88 7.47 5.02
CA PRO A 127 -3.24 6.21 5.31
C PRO A 127 -3.24 5.91 6.82
N HIS A 128 -3.51 4.65 7.18
CA HIS A 128 -3.30 4.17 8.54
C HIS A 128 -1.83 4.33 8.96
N LEU A 129 -1.60 4.84 10.17
CA LEU A 129 -0.26 5.14 10.70
C LEU A 129 0.66 3.92 10.75
N PHE A 130 0.09 2.73 10.91
CA PHE A 130 0.85 1.49 11.05
C PHE A 130 0.64 0.49 9.92
N VAL A 131 0.11 0.90 8.76
CA VAL A 131 -0.17 -0.01 7.63
C VAL A 131 1.08 -0.79 7.21
N HIS A 132 2.26 -0.16 7.16
CA HIS A 132 3.52 -0.79 6.73
C HIS A 132 3.90 -2.04 7.51
N ASN A 133 3.42 -2.18 8.76
CA ASN A 133 3.61 -3.39 9.56
C ASN A 133 2.94 -4.65 8.98
N TRP A 134 2.13 -4.53 7.91
CA TRP A 134 1.64 -5.68 7.15
C TRP A 134 2.77 -6.61 6.72
N SER A 135 3.92 -6.06 6.30
CA SER A 135 5.04 -6.86 5.80
C SER A 135 5.71 -7.62 6.95
N LEU A 136 5.82 -6.97 8.12
CA LEU A 136 6.33 -7.57 9.34
C LEU A 136 5.41 -8.68 9.85
N ALA A 137 4.09 -8.49 9.75
CA ALA A 137 3.11 -9.53 10.07
C ALA A 137 3.35 -10.79 9.23
N VAL A 138 3.44 -10.64 7.90
CA VAL A 138 3.76 -11.76 6.98
C VAL A 138 5.10 -12.41 7.33
N GLU A 139 6.12 -11.62 7.66
CA GLU A 139 7.43 -12.13 8.07
C GLU A 139 7.36 -12.96 9.36
N VAL A 140 6.59 -12.53 10.36
CA VAL A 140 6.40 -13.29 11.60
C VAL A 140 5.56 -14.55 11.38
N HIS A 141 4.53 -14.50 10.54
CA HIS A 141 3.79 -15.70 10.11
C HIS A 141 4.73 -16.74 9.51
N TYR A 142 5.61 -16.30 8.61
CA TYR A 142 6.63 -17.14 8.02
C TYR A 142 7.56 -17.71 9.09
N TYR A 143 8.09 -16.90 10.01
CA TYR A 143 8.98 -17.39 11.07
C TYR A 143 8.36 -18.48 11.95
N ILE A 144 7.09 -18.33 12.33
CA ILE A 144 6.37 -19.29 13.17
C ILE A 144 6.12 -20.58 12.37
N LEU A 145 5.44 -20.46 11.23
CA LEU A 145 5.01 -21.62 10.44
C LEU A 145 6.21 -22.38 9.87
N TRP A 146 7.17 -21.66 9.30
CA TRP A 146 8.36 -22.28 8.72
C TRP A 146 9.30 -22.85 9.78
N GLY A 147 9.49 -22.14 10.89
CA GLY A 147 10.29 -22.63 12.02
C GLY A 147 9.75 -23.96 12.55
N LEU A 148 8.43 -24.06 12.75
CA LEU A 148 7.76 -25.30 13.17
C LEU A 148 7.85 -26.39 12.11
N ALA A 149 7.63 -26.06 10.83
CA ALA A 149 7.73 -27.03 9.74
C ALA A 149 9.12 -27.64 9.64
N VAL A 150 10.18 -26.82 9.61
CA VAL A 150 11.57 -27.29 9.55
C VAL A 150 11.95 -28.06 10.82
N TRP A 151 11.52 -27.61 12.00
CA TRP A 151 11.72 -28.35 13.24
C TRP A 151 11.08 -29.74 13.20
N PHE A 152 9.84 -29.86 12.72
CA PHE A 152 9.15 -31.13 12.58
C PHE A 152 9.83 -32.05 11.56
N LEU A 153 10.21 -31.53 10.40
CA LEU A 153 10.97 -32.27 9.39
C LEU A 153 12.31 -32.78 9.94
N SER A 154 12.97 -31.97 10.78
CA SER A 154 14.23 -32.36 11.41
C SER A 154 14.10 -33.57 12.34
N LYS A 155 12.92 -33.83 12.92
CA LYS A 155 12.67 -35.03 13.75
C LYS A 155 12.64 -36.31 12.94
N ARG A 156 12.32 -36.23 11.65
CA ARG A 156 12.21 -37.37 10.73
C ARG A 156 13.45 -37.55 9.86
N ALA A 157 14.25 -36.52 9.70
CA ALA A 157 15.45 -36.56 8.89
C ALA A 157 16.57 -37.35 9.58
N LYS A 158 17.12 -38.35 8.88
CA LYS A 158 18.24 -39.17 9.35
C LYS A 158 19.60 -38.50 9.10
N SER A 159 19.65 -37.53 8.21
CA SER A 159 20.88 -36.81 7.85
C SER A 159 20.60 -35.35 7.48
N SER A 160 21.64 -34.51 7.56
CA SER A 160 21.56 -33.12 7.11
C SER A 160 21.24 -33.01 5.61
N GLY A 161 21.74 -33.95 4.80
CA GLY A 161 21.44 -34.03 3.37
C GLY A 161 19.96 -34.31 3.09
N GLN A 162 19.37 -35.27 3.82
CA GLN A 162 17.95 -35.58 3.70
C GLN A 162 17.09 -34.37 4.09
N LEU A 163 17.39 -33.72 5.22
CA LEU A 163 16.64 -32.54 5.66
C LEU A 163 16.71 -31.41 4.62
N ARG A 164 17.90 -31.14 4.06
CA ARG A 164 18.08 -30.14 3.00
C ARG A 164 17.25 -30.48 1.77
N GLY A 165 17.26 -31.73 1.32
CA GLY A 165 16.46 -32.17 0.16
C GLY A 165 14.95 -32.01 0.39
N THR A 166 14.45 -32.40 1.57
CA THR A 166 13.04 -32.23 1.91
C THR A 166 12.64 -30.76 2.00
N ILE A 167 13.50 -29.91 2.59
CA ILE A 167 13.25 -28.47 2.67
C ILE A 167 13.27 -27.83 1.27
N PHE A 168 14.17 -28.25 0.38
CA PHE A 168 14.21 -27.77 -1.00
C PHE A 168 12.89 -28.05 -1.71
N LEU A 169 12.41 -29.29 -1.65
CA LEU A 169 11.15 -29.71 -2.28
C LEU A 169 9.95 -28.96 -1.69
N LEU A 170 9.85 -28.89 -0.35
CA LEU A 170 8.74 -28.20 0.32
C LEU A 170 8.74 -26.69 0.00
N SER A 171 9.90 -26.04 0.03
CA SER A 171 10.03 -24.62 -0.31
C SER A 171 9.67 -24.38 -1.78
N SER A 172 10.10 -25.26 -2.68
CA SER A 172 9.79 -25.14 -4.12
C SER A 172 8.30 -25.28 -4.38
N ALA A 173 7.64 -26.25 -3.74
CA ALA A 173 6.20 -26.43 -3.83
C ALA A 173 5.43 -25.21 -3.27
N ALA A 174 5.81 -24.73 -2.08
CA ALA A 174 5.19 -23.56 -1.46
C ALA A 174 5.40 -22.28 -2.27
N PHE A 175 6.59 -22.10 -2.87
CA PHE A 175 6.87 -21.04 -3.83
C PHE A 175 5.90 -21.09 -5.02
N ILE A 176 5.78 -22.24 -5.69
CA ILE A 176 4.91 -22.39 -6.87
C ILE A 176 3.46 -22.08 -6.52
N VAL A 177 2.94 -22.64 -5.43
CA VAL A 177 1.55 -22.43 -5.01
C VAL A 177 1.28 -20.95 -4.71
N SER A 178 2.15 -20.30 -3.94
CA SER A 178 1.98 -18.91 -3.55
C SER A 178 2.15 -17.95 -4.75
N PHE A 179 3.16 -18.17 -5.60
CA PHE A 179 3.37 -17.42 -6.84
C PHE A 179 2.17 -17.54 -7.79
N LEU A 180 1.70 -18.76 -8.07
CA LEU A 180 0.53 -18.97 -8.93
C LEU A 180 -0.74 -18.37 -8.34
N SER A 181 -0.89 -18.39 -7.01
CA SER A 181 -2.02 -17.74 -6.34
C SER A 181 -2.00 -16.22 -6.55
N MET A 182 -0.83 -15.57 -6.47
CA MET A 182 -0.71 -14.15 -6.80
C MET A 182 -0.96 -13.88 -8.29
N PHE A 183 -0.32 -14.66 -9.16
CA PHE A 183 -0.42 -14.53 -10.61
C PHE A 183 -1.87 -14.61 -11.07
N ILE A 184 -2.58 -15.68 -10.71
CA ILE A 184 -3.99 -15.88 -11.07
C ILE A 184 -4.88 -14.88 -10.32
N GLY A 185 -4.62 -14.67 -9.03
CA GLY A 185 -5.37 -13.73 -8.18
C GLY A 185 -5.41 -12.31 -8.73
N SER A 186 -4.30 -11.84 -9.33
CA SER A 186 -4.21 -10.49 -9.90
C SER A 186 -5.19 -10.23 -11.04
N PHE A 187 -5.68 -11.25 -11.75
CA PHE A 187 -6.68 -11.07 -12.81
C PHE A 187 -8.12 -10.97 -12.30
N ILE A 188 -8.37 -11.38 -11.06
CA ILE A 188 -9.72 -11.55 -10.52
C ILE A 188 -10.06 -10.59 -9.38
N VAL A 189 -9.05 -9.94 -8.79
CA VAL A 189 -9.29 -8.98 -7.70
C VAL A 189 -9.68 -7.61 -8.23
N SER A 190 -10.58 -6.94 -7.51
CA SER A 190 -10.95 -5.55 -7.76
C SER A 190 -9.88 -4.55 -7.28
N SER A 191 -9.01 -4.96 -6.35
CA SER A 191 -7.89 -4.17 -5.84
C SER A 191 -6.68 -5.07 -5.63
N TYR A 192 -5.53 -4.63 -6.14
CA TYR A 192 -4.29 -5.37 -5.97
C TYR A 192 -3.79 -5.40 -4.52
N SER A 193 -4.23 -4.46 -3.67
CA SER A 193 -3.92 -4.45 -2.23
C SER A 193 -4.29 -5.79 -1.56
N THR A 194 -5.37 -6.44 -1.99
CA THR A 194 -5.81 -7.74 -1.46
C THR A 194 -4.80 -8.86 -1.70
N VAL A 195 -4.23 -8.94 -2.91
CA VAL A 195 -3.18 -9.94 -3.22
C VAL A 195 -1.81 -9.51 -2.71
N TYR A 196 -1.60 -8.22 -2.46
CA TYR A 196 -0.36 -7.70 -1.90
C TYR A 196 -0.24 -7.95 -0.40
N PHE A 197 -1.31 -7.74 0.38
CA PHE A 197 -1.33 -7.98 1.83
C PHE A 197 -1.49 -9.45 2.21
N SER A 198 -1.98 -10.29 1.31
CA SER A 198 -2.28 -11.68 1.64
C SER A 198 -1.01 -12.49 1.93
N SER A 199 -1.01 -13.15 3.10
CA SER A 199 0.02 -14.10 3.50
C SER A 199 0.04 -15.37 2.63
N LEU A 200 -0.96 -15.58 1.76
CA LEU A 200 -1.00 -16.72 0.84
C LEU A 200 -0.34 -16.38 -0.49
N THR A 201 -0.63 -15.20 -1.05
CA THR A 201 -0.17 -14.79 -2.38
C THR A 201 1.23 -14.18 -2.33
N HIS A 202 1.57 -13.42 -1.28
CA HIS A 202 2.80 -12.64 -1.24
C HIS A 202 3.93 -13.24 -0.38
N VAL A 203 3.76 -14.46 0.13
CA VAL A 203 4.78 -15.13 0.98
C VAL A 203 5.88 -15.84 0.18
N TYR A 204 5.69 -16.05 -1.14
CA TYR A 204 6.62 -16.83 -1.95
C TYR A 204 8.09 -16.33 -1.99
N PRO A 205 8.42 -15.03 -1.83
CA PRO A 205 9.81 -14.58 -1.80
C PRO A 205 10.62 -15.26 -0.69
N PHE A 206 10.01 -15.49 0.48
CA PHE A 206 10.64 -16.23 1.57
C PHE A 206 11.03 -17.66 1.17
N PHE A 207 10.17 -18.33 0.40
CA PHE A 207 10.42 -19.71 -0.04
C PHE A 207 11.52 -19.78 -1.09
N LEU A 208 11.66 -18.79 -1.99
CA LEU A 208 12.82 -18.67 -2.87
C LEU A 208 14.13 -18.53 -2.08
N GLY A 209 14.13 -17.70 -1.04
CA GLY A 209 15.26 -17.60 -0.11
C GLY A 209 15.60 -18.94 0.55
N SER A 210 14.58 -19.69 0.98
CA SER A 210 14.74 -21.02 1.59
C SER A 210 15.29 -22.08 0.66
N VAL A 211 14.86 -22.08 -0.61
CA VAL A 211 15.45 -22.90 -1.66
C VAL A 211 16.95 -22.60 -1.75
N LEU A 212 17.32 -21.33 -1.85
CA LEU A 212 18.73 -20.93 -1.93
C LEU A 212 19.54 -21.35 -0.70
N ALA A 213 18.95 -21.29 0.49
CA ALA A 213 19.60 -21.72 1.74
C ALA A 213 20.01 -23.20 1.72
N THR A 214 19.18 -24.08 1.15
CA THR A 214 19.52 -25.50 1.04
C THR A 214 20.68 -25.75 0.08
N VAL A 215 20.78 -24.90 -0.96
CA VAL A 215 21.71 -25.03 -2.07
C VAL A 215 23.08 -24.46 -1.72
N ILE A 216 23.15 -23.32 -1.01
CA ILE A 216 24.39 -22.60 -0.75
C ILE A 216 24.90 -22.82 0.68
N GLY A 217 23.99 -22.73 1.66
CA GLY A 217 24.31 -22.70 3.08
C GLY A 217 25.11 -21.47 3.51
N VAL A 218 25.25 -21.26 4.82
CA VAL A 218 26.08 -20.17 5.36
C VAL A 218 27.41 -20.73 5.86
N ARG A 219 27.54 -21.25 7.08
CA ARG A 219 28.79 -21.77 7.65
C ARG A 219 29.27 -23.07 7.00
N HIS A 220 28.35 -23.97 6.69
CA HIS A 220 28.67 -25.24 6.04
C HIS A 220 28.38 -25.14 4.54
N ALA A 221 29.40 -24.71 3.81
CA ALA A 221 29.38 -24.61 2.36
C ALA A 221 29.03 -25.96 1.71
N THR A 222 28.00 -25.95 0.87
CA THR A 222 27.64 -27.13 0.06
C THR A 222 28.69 -27.41 -1.02
N PRO A 223 28.73 -28.63 -1.57
CA PRO A 223 29.55 -28.92 -2.74
C PRO A 223 29.28 -27.97 -3.91
N LEU A 224 28.02 -27.58 -4.13
CA LEU A 224 27.66 -26.65 -5.20
C LEU A 224 28.24 -25.25 -4.96
N PHE A 225 28.11 -24.71 -3.74
CA PHE A 225 28.70 -23.41 -3.42
C PHE A 225 30.22 -23.44 -3.54
N LYS A 226 30.89 -24.52 -3.13
CA LYS A 226 32.34 -24.66 -3.31
C LYS A 226 32.73 -24.64 -4.78
N ARG A 227 31.95 -25.25 -5.67
CA ARG A 227 32.16 -25.17 -7.13
C ARG A 227 31.96 -23.74 -7.64
N LEU A 228 30.86 -23.09 -7.24
CA LEU A 228 30.55 -21.72 -7.63
C LEU A 228 31.62 -20.71 -7.18
N ASN A 229 32.08 -20.82 -5.94
CA ASN A 229 33.15 -19.98 -5.39
C ASN A 229 34.49 -20.19 -6.11
N ARG A 230 34.73 -21.39 -6.68
CA ARG A 230 35.93 -21.65 -7.50
C ARG A 230 35.77 -21.11 -8.93
N SER A 231 34.57 -21.21 -9.51
CA SER A 231 34.31 -20.78 -10.88
C SER A 231 34.21 -19.26 -11.04
N LEU A 232 33.71 -18.55 -10.01
CA LEU A 232 33.57 -17.10 -10.05
C LEU A 232 34.83 -16.41 -9.52
N ASP A 233 35.39 -15.51 -10.33
CA ASP A 233 36.39 -14.55 -9.87
C ASP A 233 35.74 -13.34 -9.17
N LEU A 234 36.57 -12.42 -8.66
CA LEU A 234 36.08 -11.24 -7.94
C LEU A 234 35.28 -10.29 -8.85
N LYS A 235 35.71 -10.10 -10.11
CA LYS A 235 35.05 -9.20 -11.07
C LYS A 235 33.67 -9.76 -11.46
N GLN A 236 33.60 -11.04 -11.79
CA GLN A 236 32.36 -11.75 -12.08
C GLN A 236 31.41 -11.73 -10.88
N THR A 237 31.93 -11.91 -9.66
CA THR A 237 31.12 -11.80 -8.43
C THR A 237 30.51 -10.41 -8.28
N LEU A 238 31.28 -9.34 -8.53
CA LEU A 238 30.77 -7.97 -8.50
C LEU A 238 29.76 -7.70 -9.62
N LEU A 239 29.96 -8.27 -10.82
CA LEU A 239 29.00 -8.17 -11.92
C LEU A 239 27.68 -8.87 -11.59
N VAL A 240 27.70 -10.05 -10.95
CA VAL A 240 26.47 -10.74 -10.51
C VAL A 240 25.74 -9.90 -9.46
N PHE A 241 26.46 -9.32 -8.50
CA PHE A 241 25.87 -8.41 -7.53
C PHE A 241 25.26 -7.18 -8.21
N GLY A 242 26.00 -6.56 -9.13
CA GLY A 242 25.58 -5.39 -9.90
C GLY A 242 24.39 -5.68 -10.81
N ALA A 243 24.30 -6.88 -11.38
CA ALA A 243 23.16 -7.30 -12.21
C ALA A 243 21.88 -7.42 -11.37
N GLY A 244 21.96 -8.02 -10.18
CA GLY A 244 20.84 -8.05 -9.24
C GLY A 244 20.39 -6.63 -8.85
N LEU A 245 21.35 -5.77 -8.48
CA LEU A 245 21.05 -4.37 -8.19
C LEU A 245 20.44 -3.63 -9.40
N GLY A 246 20.96 -3.87 -10.61
CA GLY A 246 20.46 -3.28 -11.85
C GLY A 246 19.01 -3.65 -12.13
N VAL A 247 18.64 -4.93 -11.95
CA VAL A 247 17.23 -5.36 -12.06
C VAL A 247 16.35 -4.65 -11.04
N LEU A 248 16.78 -4.58 -9.77
CA LEU A 248 16.01 -3.86 -8.74
C LEU A 248 15.84 -2.38 -9.07
N LEU A 249 16.89 -1.71 -9.58
CA LEU A 249 16.80 -0.32 -10.01
C LEU A 249 15.85 -0.15 -11.19
N LEU A 250 15.91 -1.02 -12.21
CA LEU A 250 14.96 -0.99 -13.32
C LEU A 250 13.52 -1.12 -12.84
N LEU A 251 13.24 -2.08 -11.96
CA LEU A 251 11.90 -2.21 -11.37
C LEU A 251 11.50 -0.94 -10.60
N THR A 252 12.43 -0.40 -9.80
CA THR A 252 12.20 0.79 -8.97
C THR A 252 11.81 2.03 -9.78
N PHE A 253 12.45 2.24 -10.94
CA PHE A 253 12.19 3.42 -11.76
C PHE A 253 10.98 3.27 -12.69
N PHE A 254 10.61 2.04 -13.10
CA PHE A 254 9.69 1.86 -14.22
C PHE A 254 8.40 1.09 -13.91
N VAL A 255 8.30 0.41 -12.77
CA VAL A 255 7.14 -0.44 -12.46
C VAL A 255 6.34 0.16 -11.33
N LYS A 256 5.12 0.60 -11.62
CA LYS A 256 4.19 1.14 -10.62
C LYS A 256 3.42 0.02 -9.93
N PHE A 257 2.92 0.30 -8.72
CA PHE A 257 2.13 -0.66 -7.95
C PHE A 257 0.80 -1.01 -8.66
N THR A 258 0.23 -0.09 -9.45
CA THR A 258 -0.98 -0.32 -10.25
C THR A 258 -0.75 -1.20 -11.48
N TYR A 259 0.49 -1.48 -11.85
CA TYR A 259 0.79 -2.26 -13.05
C TYR A 259 0.56 -3.74 -12.79
N LEU A 260 -0.28 -4.38 -13.62
CA LEU A 260 -0.49 -5.83 -13.60
C LEU A 260 0.84 -6.60 -13.67
N PHE A 261 1.82 -6.09 -14.43
CA PHE A 261 3.17 -6.67 -14.54
C PHE A 261 3.85 -6.88 -13.17
N ALA A 262 3.63 -6.00 -12.20
CA ALA A 262 4.21 -6.12 -10.86
C ALA A 262 3.84 -7.47 -10.22
N TYR A 263 2.56 -7.85 -10.32
CA TYR A 263 1.97 -9.06 -9.73
C TYR A 263 2.23 -10.33 -10.55
N LEU A 264 2.40 -10.20 -11.86
CA LEU A 264 2.72 -11.34 -12.73
C LEU A 264 4.19 -11.74 -12.62
N LEU A 265 5.12 -10.78 -12.72
CA LEU A 265 6.55 -11.05 -12.85
C LEU A 265 7.45 -10.09 -12.06
N GLY A 266 6.98 -8.87 -11.73
CA GLY A 266 7.81 -7.87 -11.04
C GLY A 266 8.35 -8.37 -9.69
N PHE A 267 7.47 -8.86 -8.80
CA PHE A 267 7.86 -9.39 -7.50
C PHE A 267 8.78 -10.63 -7.61
N LEU A 268 8.56 -11.46 -8.65
CA LEU A 268 9.42 -12.60 -8.94
C LEU A 268 10.82 -12.13 -9.35
N PHE A 269 10.91 -11.14 -10.24
CA PHE A 269 12.19 -10.57 -10.66
C PHE A 269 12.92 -9.86 -9.52
N ALA A 270 12.21 -9.15 -8.65
CA ALA A 270 12.79 -8.56 -7.44
C ALA A 270 13.38 -9.64 -6.52
N SER A 271 12.64 -10.72 -6.29
CA SER A 271 13.09 -11.86 -5.48
C SER A 271 14.31 -12.55 -6.10
N LEU A 272 14.31 -12.82 -7.41
CA LEU A 272 15.44 -13.43 -8.12
C LEU A 272 16.67 -12.51 -8.11
N ALA A 273 16.49 -11.20 -8.26
CA ALA A 273 17.55 -10.21 -8.15
C ALA A 273 18.18 -10.21 -6.74
N ALA A 274 17.35 -10.30 -5.70
CA ALA A 274 17.82 -10.47 -4.32
C ALA A 274 18.61 -11.78 -4.16
N LEU A 275 18.18 -12.92 -4.75
CA LEU A 275 18.95 -14.17 -4.73
C LEU A 275 20.35 -13.98 -5.35
N LEU A 276 20.45 -13.31 -6.51
CA LEU A 276 21.74 -13.03 -7.15
C LEU A 276 22.67 -12.24 -6.21
N MET A 277 22.13 -11.20 -5.57
CA MET A 277 22.88 -10.40 -4.59
C MET A 277 23.31 -11.23 -3.38
N ILE A 278 22.46 -12.14 -2.87
CA ILE A 278 22.79 -13.04 -1.75
C ILE A 278 23.92 -13.98 -2.12
N VAL A 279 23.84 -14.62 -3.29
CA VAL A 279 24.89 -15.52 -3.81
C VAL A 279 26.21 -14.76 -3.93
N ALA A 280 26.19 -13.61 -4.60
CA ALA A 280 27.38 -12.81 -4.84
C ALA A 280 27.99 -12.31 -3.51
N ALA A 281 27.18 -11.85 -2.56
CA ALA A 281 27.67 -11.41 -1.25
C ALA A 281 28.30 -12.57 -0.45
N ARG A 282 27.73 -13.79 -0.55
CA ARG A 282 28.32 -14.99 0.08
C ARG A 282 29.66 -15.36 -0.55
N VAL A 283 29.78 -15.33 -1.88
CA VAL A 283 31.05 -15.55 -2.59
C VAL A 283 32.06 -14.46 -2.23
N LEU A 284 31.63 -13.19 -2.23
CA LEU A 284 32.48 -12.05 -1.90
C LEU A 284 33.04 -12.17 -0.48
N HIS A 285 32.26 -12.68 0.47
CA HIS A 285 32.74 -12.96 1.83
C HIS A 285 33.94 -13.93 1.85
N GLU A 286 33.90 -15.01 1.07
CA GLU A 286 34.99 -15.99 0.98
C GLU A 286 36.20 -15.43 0.21
N LYS A 287 35.97 -14.60 -0.82
CA LYS A 287 37.03 -14.01 -1.66
C LYS A 287 37.75 -12.83 -1.01
N THR A 288 37.18 -12.24 0.03
CA THR A 288 37.73 -11.03 0.67
C THR A 288 38.08 -11.25 2.13
N PRO A 289 38.82 -12.31 2.53
CA PRO A 289 38.98 -12.70 3.93
C PRO A 289 39.59 -11.58 4.80
N THR A 290 40.53 -10.81 4.24
CA THR A 290 41.27 -9.73 4.91
C THR A 290 40.53 -8.39 4.93
N ILE A 291 39.55 -8.19 4.04
CA ILE A 291 38.80 -6.93 3.95
C ILE A 291 37.72 -6.89 5.01
N LYS A 292 37.73 -5.86 5.86
CA LYS A 292 36.67 -5.62 6.85
C LYS A 292 35.56 -4.79 6.22
N GLU A 293 34.32 -5.11 6.60
CA GLU A 293 33.16 -4.30 6.20
C GLU A 293 33.24 -2.92 6.90
N PRO A 294 33.02 -1.81 6.17
CA PRO A 294 33.00 -0.48 6.77
C PRO A 294 32.00 -0.38 7.94
N LYS A 295 32.40 0.30 9.02
CA LYS A 295 31.55 0.46 10.22
C LYS A 295 30.23 1.15 9.90
N ILE A 296 30.23 2.14 9.00
CA ILE A 296 29.01 2.84 8.58
C ILE A 296 28.01 1.90 7.91
N ILE A 297 28.48 1.01 7.02
CA ILE A 297 27.63 0.00 6.38
C ILE A 297 27.07 -0.97 7.43
N SER A 298 27.90 -1.35 8.41
CA SER A 298 27.44 -2.21 9.50
C SER A 298 26.36 -1.52 10.33
N PHE A 299 26.54 -0.24 10.69
CA PHE A 299 25.58 0.57 11.42
C PHE A 299 24.23 0.66 10.70
N LEU A 300 24.25 1.08 9.42
CA LEU A 300 23.03 1.22 8.61
C LEU A 300 22.26 -0.11 8.50
N ALA A 301 22.97 -1.23 8.32
CA ALA A 301 22.34 -2.54 8.21
C ALA A 301 21.89 -3.15 9.55
N ASP A 302 22.48 -2.72 10.66
CA ASP A 302 22.12 -3.19 12.00
C ASP A 302 20.86 -2.46 12.50
N THR A 303 20.75 -1.16 12.20
CA THR A 303 19.59 -0.31 12.54
C THR A 303 18.46 -0.38 11.51
N SER A 304 18.68 -0.97 10.33
CA SER A 304 17.73 -0.92 9.21
C SER A 304 16.31 -1.37 9.55
N TYR A 305 16.17 -2.41 10.37
CA TYR A 305 14.87 -2.90 10.83
C TYR A 305 14.11 -1.85 11.64
N ALA A 306 14.76 -1.21 12.60
CA ALA A 306 14.10 -0.20 13.42
C ALA A 306 13.84 1.08 12.60
N VAL A 307 14.74 1.46 11.68
CA VAL A 307 14.45 2.57 10.73
C VAL A 307 13.20 2.26 9.90
N TYR A 308 13.05 1.03 9.40
CA TYR A 308 11.84 0.59 8.71
C TYR A 308 10.59 0.70 9.59
N LEU A 309 10.67 0.45 10.89
CA LEU A 309 9.50 0.64 11.76
C LEU A 309 9.12 2.12 11.90
N PHE A 310 10.10 2.99 12.14
CA PHE A 310 9.83 4.39 12.46
C PHE A 310 9.51 5.25 11.23
N HIS A 311 10.03 4.93 10.03
CA HIS A 311 9.96 5.85 8.89
C HIS A 311 8.54 6.22 8.48
N TRP A 312 7.65 5.23 8.38
CA TRP A 312 6.31 5.45 7.83
C TRP A 312 5.41 6.32 8.71
N PRO A 313 5.21 6.01 10.02
CA PRO A 313 4.38 6.86 10.87
C PRO A 313 4.96 8.27 11.03
N PHE A 314 6.29 8.42 11.12
CA PHE A 314 6.90 9.76 11.13
C PHE A 314 6.70 10.49 9.81
N TYR A 315 6.80 9.79 8.67
CA TYR A 315 6.59 10.39 7.36
C TYR A 315 5.16 10.88 7.20
N ILE A 316 4.15 10.08 7.58
CA ILE A 316 2.74 10.52 7.58
C ILE A 316 2.57 11.75 8.46
N ILE A 317 3.12 11.74 9.67
CA ILE A 317 2.94 12.85 10.61
C ILE A 317 3.60 14.12 10.09
N PHE A 318 4.85 14.05 9.64
CA PHE A 318 5.57 15.24 9.20
C PHE A 318 5.06 15.76 7.85
N SER A 319 4.66 14.90 6.90
CA SER A 319 4.13 15.35 5.61
C SER A 319 2.79 16.08 5.72
N GLN A 320 2.04 15.86 6.81
CA GLN A 320 0.84 16.66 7.13
C GLN A 320 1.16 18.05 7.67
N LEU A 321 2.37 18.25 8.21
CA LEU A 321 2.77 19.49 8.87
C LEU A 321 3.61 20.41 7.96
N MET A 322 4.26 19.84 6.95
CA MET A 322 5.21 20.54 6.10
C MET A 322 5.33 19.89 4.72
N GLY A 323 5.93 20.62 3.78
CA GLY A 323 6.24 20.07 2.46
C GLY A 323 7.15 18.84 2.52
N ASN A 324 7.17 18.07 1.43
CA ASN A 324 7.80 16.74 1.39
C ASN A 324 9.28 16.74 1.83
N ILE A 325 10.12 17.65 1.33
CA ILE A 325 11.57 17.62 1.61
C ILE A 325 11.88 17.80 3.11
N PRO A 326 11.36 18.83 3.81
CA PRO A 326 11.49 18.91 5.27
C PRO A 326 10.95 17.68 6.01
N ALA A 327 9.82 17.11 5.57
CA ALA A 327 9.25 15.92 6.17
C ALA A 327 10.17 14.70 6.05
N VAL A 328 10.80 14.49 4.88
CA VAL A 328 11.78 13.43 4.64
C VAL A 328 13.01 13.58 5.54
N ILE A 329 13.51 14.81 5.70
CA ILE A 329 14.68 15.09 6.54
C ILE A 329 14.37 14.76 8.01
N LEU A 330 13.26 15.28 8.55
CA LEU A 330 12.86 15.02 9.94
C LEU A 330 12.55 13.54 10.15
N THR A 331 11.84 12.89 9.23
CA THR A 331 11.56 11.45 9.28
C THR A 331 12.85 10.66 9.39
N THR A 332 13.83 10.97 8.54
CA THR A 332 15.11 10.27 8.53
C THR A 332 15.85 10.48 9.85
N ILE A 333 15.95 11.72 10.34
CA ILE A 333 16.62 12.05 11.61
C ILE A 333 15.96 11.31 12.77
N PHE A 334 14.64 11.43 12.94
CA PHE A 334 13.91 10.82 14.05
C PHE A 334 13.96 9.29 13.97
N SER A 335 13.79 8.71 12.78
CA SER A 335 13.89 7.26 12.58
C SER A 335 15.26 6.72 12.97
N TYR A 336 16.36 7.39 12.59
CA TYR A 336 17.71 6.95 12.98
C TYR A 336 18.00 7.16 14.48
N ILE A 337 17.49 8.23 15.09
CA ILE A 337 17.63 8.47 16.54
C ILE A 337 16.98 7.31 17.31
N PHE A 338 15.71 7.02 17.05
CA PHE A 338 14.98 5.97 17.77
C PHE A 338 15.43 4.57 17.37
N ALA A 339 15.84 4.35 16.12
CA ALA A 339 16.44 3.07 15.70
C ALA A 339 17.77 2.79 16.42
N THR A 340 18.60 3.80 16.61
CA THR A 340 19.87 3.68 17.35
C THR A 340 19.61 3.39 18.82
N LEU A 341 18.67 4.11 19.45
CA LEU A 341 18.22 3.85 20.81
C LEU A 341 17.70 2.41 20.96
N SER A 342 16.85 1.97 20.04
CA SER A 342 16.30 0.62 20.02
C SER A 342 17.41 -0.43 19.95
N PHE A 343 18.26 -0.36 18.92
CA PHE A 343 19.21 -1.42 18.61
C PHE A 343 20.35 -1.55 19.63
N TYR A 344 20.91 -0.42 20.07
CA TYR A 344 22.11 -0.43 20.92
C TYR A 344 21.81 -0.44 22.41
N ILE A 345 20.60 -0.03 22.81
CA ILE A 345 20.23 0.13 24.23
C ILE A 345 19.05 -0.79 24.59
N ILE A 346 17.90 -0.64 23.92
CA ILE A 346 16.67 -1.35 24.34
C ILE A 346 16.74 -2.85 24.07
N GLU A 347 17.08 -3.26 22.85
CA GLU A 347 17.13 -4.68 22.49
C GLU A 347 18.14 -5.47 23.36
N PRO A 348 19.39 -5.01 23.59
CA PRO A 348 20.32 -5.70 24.48
C PRO A 348 19.83 -5.73 25.93
N LEU A 349 19.26 -4.62 26.43
CA LEU A 349 18.74 -4.52 27.79
C LEU A 349 17.64 -5.56 28.04
N VAL A 350 16.65 -5.62 27.15
CA VAL A 350 15.51 -6.55 27.24
C VAL A 350 15.97 -8.00 27.04
N ALA A 351 16.98 -8.23 26.20
CA ALA A 351 17.59 -9.55 26.02
C ALA A 351 18.53 -9.98 27.17
N GLY A 352 18.75 -9.13 28.19
CA GLY A 352 19.67 -9.40 29.29
C GLY A 352 21.15 -9.40 28.89
N LYS A 353 21.50 -8.78 27.77
CA LYS A 353 22.88 -8.65 27.28
C LYS A 353 23.49 -7.34 27.77
N SER A 354 24.79 -7.36 28.06
CA SER A 354 25.55 -6.15 28.38
C SER A 354 26.37 -5.73 27.15
N THR A 355 26.24 -4.47 26.73
CA THR A 355 27.11 -3.83 25.74
C THR A 355 27.92 -2.73 26.41
N ASP A 356 29.04 -2.32 25.81
CA ASP A 356 29.88 -1.22 26.35
C ASP A 356 29.08 0.08 26.52
N LEU A 357 28.17 0.35 25.57
CA LEU A 357 27.21 1.47 25.65
C LEU A 357 26.24 1.30 26.81
N LEU A 358 25.71 0.09 27.04
CA LEU A 358 24.81 -0.18 28.16
C LEU A 358 25.52 -0.08 29.50
N GLN A 359 26.80 -0.46 29.57
CA GLN A 359 27.62 -0.31 30.79
C GLN A 359 27.82 1.16 31.11
N LYS A 360 28.21 1.98 30.12
CA LYS A 360 28.29 3.44 30.29
C LYS A 360 26.94 4.07 30.63
N ALA A 361 25.84 3.60 30.03
CA ALA A 361 24.50 4.09 30.35
C ALA A 361 24.06 3.73 31.77
N LYS A 362 24.51 2.59 32.32
CA LYS A 362 24.24 2.18 33.71
C LYS A 362 24.95 3.06 34.75
N GLU A 363 25.99 3.79 34.36
CA GLU A 363 26.68 4.75 35.22
C GLU A 363 25.89 6.05 35.41
N ILE A 364 24.87 6.31 34.57
CA ILE A 364 23.98 7.46 34.71
C ILE A 364 23.07 7.26 35.94
N PRO A 365 23.11 8.16 36.95
CA PRO A 365 22.25 8.07 38.12
C PRO A 365 20.77 8.00 37.71
N HIS A 366 20.00 7.13 38.36
CA HIS A 366 18.56 6.99 38.14
C HIS A 366 18.12 6.59 36.71
N ILE A 367 19.01 6.07 35.86
CA ILE A 367 18.66 5.68 34.48
C ILE A 367 17.51 4.65 34.41
N LYS A 368 17.46 3.68 35.34
CA LYS A 368 16.40 2.67 35.41
C LYS A 368 15.02 3.27 35.75
N PRO A 369 14.86 4.04 36.85
CA PRO A 369 13.59 4.69 37.14
C PRO A 369 13.20 5.75 36.10
N ILE A 370 14.16 6.47 35.49
CA ILE A 370 13.87 7.38 34.36
C ILE A 370 13.28 6.58 33.20
N PHE A 371 13.93 5.49 32.78
CA PHE A 371 13.45 4.67 31.67
C PHE A 371 12.08 4.06 31.95
N ALA A 372 11.86 3.52 33.16
CA ALA A 372 10.57 2.98 33.57
C ALA A 372 9.49 4.06 33.64
N GLY A 373 9.82 5.25 34.16
CA GLY A 373 8.93 6.41 34.22
C GLY A 373 8.54 6.90 32.83
N SER A 374 9.51 7.07 31.92
CA SER A 374 9.25 7.44 30.53
C SER A 374 8.37 6.42 29.82
N ALA A 375 8.66 5.12 29.96
CA ALA A 375 7.82 4.07 29.40
C ALA A 375 6.39 4.10 29.97
N GLY A 376 6.23 4.34 31.29
CA GLY A 376 4.94 4.49 31.94
C GLY A 376 4.14 5.68 31.42
N VAL A 377 4.78 6.85 31.28
CA VAL A 377 4.17 8.06 30.72
C VAL A 377 3.74 7.84 29.26
N LEU A 378 4.62 7.29 28.42
CA LEU A 378 4.28 6.98 27.03
C LEU A 378 3.16 5.94 26.91
N SER A 379 3.11 4.96 27.81
CA SER A 379 2.01 3.99 27.86
C SER A 379 0.70 4.65 28.24
N LEU A 380 0.71 5.56 29.21
CA LEU A 380 -0.46 6.35 29.59
C LEU A 380 -0.94 7.22 28.42
N ILE A 381 -0.03 7.91 27.74
CA ILE A 381 -0.37 8.69 26.53
C ILE A 381 -0.99 7.80 25.47
N THR A 382 -0.41 6.62 25.22
CA THR A 382 -0.95 5.63 24.27
C THR A 382 -2.38 5.24 24.63
N LEU A 383 -2.65 4.95 25.91
CA LEU A 383 -4.01 4.63 26.38
C LEU A 383 -4.97 5.80 26.20
N ILE A 384 -4.53 7.03 26.52
CA ILE A 384 -5.34 8.24 26.32
C ILE A 384 -5.68 8.41 24.83
N VAL A 385 -4.69 8.28 23.94
CA VAL A 385 -4.89 8.39 22.48
C VAL A 385 -5.88 7.32 22.00
N ILE A 386 -5.77 6.07 22.46
CA ILE A 386 -6.72 5.00 22.11
C ILE A 386 -8.14 5.34 22.58
N LEU A 387 -8.30 5.91 23.78
CA LEU A 387 -9.61 6.23 24.36
C LEU A 387 -10.30 7.41 23.69
N ILE A 388 -9.54 8.41 23.24
CA ILE A 388 -10.09 9.63 22.62
C ILE A 388 -10.19 9.53 21.09
N ALA A 389 -9.45 8.62 20.47
CA ALA A 389 -9.44 8.46 19.03
C ALA A 389 -10.82 7.99 18.53
N PRO A 390 -11.34 8.59 17.44
CA PRO A 390 -12.59 8.13 16.86
C PRO A 390 -12.43 6.71 16.29
N GLN A 391 -13.51 5.91 16.29
CA GLN A 391 -13.48 4.58 15.68
C GLN A 391 -13.44 4.66 14.16
N VAL A 392 -14.11 5.65 13.58
CA VAL A 392 -14.19 5.94 12.14
C VAL A 392 -13.89 7.42 11.97
N GLY A 393 -13.08 7.79 10.98
CA GLY A 393 -12.73 9.19 10.73
C GLY A 393 -13.97 10.04 10.43
N ALA A 394 -13.91 11.34 10.65
CA ALA A 394 -14.99 12.25 10.27
C ALA A 394 -15.22 12.21 8.75
N PHE A 395 -14.13 12.13 7.99
CA PHE A 395 -14.18 11.94 6.55
C PHE A 395 -14.93 10.67 6.14
N GLU A 396 -14.52 9.52 6.66
CA GLU A 396 -15.17 8.22 6.39
C GLU A 396 -16.63 8.17 6.86
N THR A 397 -16.92 8.78 8.02
CA THR A 397 -18.29 8.86 8.57
C THR A 397 -19.19 9.62 7.61
N ASN A 398 -18.74 10.79 7.11
CA ASN A 398 -19.50 11.58 6.15
C ASN A 398 -19.72 10.80 4.84
N LEU A 399 -18.71 10.06 4.38
CA LEU A 399 -18.83 9.20 3.19
C LEU A 399 -19.86 8.08 3.39
N MET A 400 -19.83 7.40 4.53
CA MET A 400 -20.77 6.31 4.85
C MET A 400 -22.21 6.83 4.98
N VAL A 401 -22.41 7.93 5.69
CA VAL A 401 -23.72 8.57 5.84
C VAL A 401 -24.27 9.01 4.49
N ASN A 402 -23.44 9.64 3.65
CA ASN A 402 -23.84 10.05 2.31
C ASN A 402 -24.19 8.84 1.43
N GLY A 403 -23.40 7.77 1.46
CA GLY A 403 -23.70 6.53 0.74
C GLY A 403 -25.01 5.87 1.19
N LEU A 404 -25.30 5.83 2.50
CA LEU A 404 -26.56 5.30 3.02
C LEU A 404 -27.76 6.15 2.60
N ASN A 405 -27.63 7.48 2.65
CA ASN A 405 -28.66 8.41 2.18
C ASN A 405 -28.93 8.25 0.68
N GLN A 406 -27.89 8.05 -0.12
CA GLN A 406 -28.01 7.75 -1.55
C GLN A 406 -28.71 6.41 -1.79
N ALA A 407 -28.31 5.34 -1.10
CA ALA A 407 -28.95 4.03 -1.20
C ALA A 407 -30.44 4.08 -0.83
N GLN A 408 -30.80 4.80 0.24
CA GLN A 408 -32.19 5.00 0.65
C GLN A 408 -32.99 5.77 -0.40
N THR A 409 -32.40 6.82 -0.99
CA THR A 409 -33.02 7.62 -2.05
C THR A 409 -33.26 6.76 -3.29
N ASN A 410 -32.28 5.94 -3.68
CA ASN A 410 -32.37 5.02 -4.82
C ASN A 410 -33.44 3.94 -4.62
N ILE A 411 -33.56 3.36 -3.41
CA ILE A 411 -34.61 2.37 -3.09
C ILE A 411 -36.00 3.02 -3.18
N ASN A 412 -36.20 4.15 -2.51
CA ASN A 412 -37.49 4.85 -2.50
C ASN A 412 -37.93 5.22 -3.91
N ARG A 413 -36.98 5.59 -4.77
CA ARG A 413 -37.28 6.04 -6.11
C ARG A 413 -37.39 4.92 -7.14
N THR A 414 -36.64 3.82 -6.99
CA THR A 414 -36.86 2.59 -7.77
C THR A 414 -38.28 2.10 -7.56
N LYS A 415 -38.77 2.16 -6.30
CA LYS A 415 -40.18 1.90 -5.99
C LYS A 415 -41.12 2.86 -6.73
N THR A 416 -40.89 4.18 -6.62
CA THR A 416 -41.71 5.18 -7.32
C THR A 416 -41.72 5.00 -8.85
N MET A 417 -40.58 4.69 -9.46
CA MET A 417 -40.47 4.48 -10.92
C MET A 417 -41.11 3.16 -11.36
N ALA A 418 -41.01 2.10 -10.55
CA ALA A 418 -41.75 0.86 -10.78
C ALA A 418 -43.27 1.08 -10.69
N ASP A 419 -43.70 1.94 -9.75
CA ASP A 419 -45.11 2.32 -9.57
C ASP A 419 -45.62 3.27 -10.68
N GLN A 420 -44.72 4.00 -11.37
CA GLN A 420 -45.04 5.02 -12.38
C GLN A 420 -44.70 4.62 -13.83
N ALA A 421 -44.37 3.35 -14.09
CA ALA A 421 -43.90 2.86 -15.39
C ALA A 421 -44.99 2.77 -16.48
N GLU A 422 -45.67 3.87 -16.79
CA GLU A 422 -46.55 4.02 -17.95
C GLU A 422 -46.53 5.47 -18.46
N ALA A 423 -45.52 5.91 -19.24
CA ALA A 423 -45.60 7.19 -19.99
C ALA A 423 -44.45 7.52 -20.98
N SER A 424 -43.80 6.57 -21.67
CA SER A 424 -42.97 6.97 -22.82
C SER A 424 -42.82 5.90 -23.90
N ARG A 425 -42.50 6.30 -25.14
CA ARG A 425 -42.30 5.39 -26.31
C ARG A 425 -41.26 4.29 -26.05
N TYR A 426 -40.38 4.49 -25.07
CA TYR A 426 -39.35 3.54 -24.64
C TYR A 426 -39.59 2.97 -23.23
N ASN A 427 -40.72 3.28 -22.56
CA ASN A 427 -41.02 2.91 -21.17
C ASN A 427 -39.94 3.36 -20.15
N ILE A 428 -39.35 4.54 -20.38
CA ILE A 428 -38.38 5.20 -19.50
C ILE A 428 -39.09 6.33 -18.75
N ALA A 429 -38.83 6.45 -17.45
CA ALA A 429 -39.35 7.54 -16.63
C ALA A 429 -38.52 8.83 -16.79
N GLU A 430 -39.18 9.98 -16.69
CA GLU A 430 -38.52 11.29 -16.66
C GLU A 430 -37.67 11.44 -15.38
N GLY A 431 -36.62 12.25 -15.46
CA GLY A 431 -35.73 12.53 -14.33
C GLY A 431 -34.25 12.46 -14.69
N VAL A 432 -33.41 12.68 -13.67
CA VAL A 432 -31.95 12.74 -13.78
C VAL A 432 -31.33 11.69 -12.87
N SER A 433 -30.39 10.90 -13.40
CA SER A 433 -29.50 10.04 -12.61
C SER A 433 -28.07 10.51 -12.78
N ILE A 434 -27.38 10.77 -11.68
CA ILE A 434 -25.99 11.18 -11.60
C ILE A 434 -25.19 10.02 -11.05
N ILE A 435 -24.40 9.40 -11.92
CA ILE A 435 -23.44 8.34 -11.57
C ILE A 435 -22.05 8.97 -11.56
N GLY A 436 -21.48 9.15 -10.38
CA GLY A 436 -20.23 9.85 -10.21
C GLY A 436 -19.26 9.21 -9.22
N ASP A 437 -18.10 9.83 -9.09
CA ASP A 437 -17.01 9.42 -8.21
C ASP A 437 -16.99 10.18 -6.87
N SER A 438 -15.84 10.23 -6.21
CA SER A 438 -15.64 10.93 -4.95
C SER A 438 -15.88 12.44 -5.05
N VAL A 439 -15.69 13.06 -6.21
CA VAL A 439 -15.95 14.50 -6.42
C VAL A 439 -17.45 14.76 -6.40
N THR A 440 -18.24 13.90 -7.07
CA THR A 440 -19.70 13.95 -7.00
C THR A 440 -20.20 13.69 -5.58
N LEU A 441 -19.61 12.71 -4.89
CA LEU A 441 -19.95 12.40 -3.51
C LEU A 441 -19.72 13.61 -2.59
N ARG A 442 -18.62 14.33 -2.80
CA ARG A 442 -18.30 15.57 -2.07
C ARG A 442 -19.28 16.71 -2.38
N ALA A 443 -19.79 16.79 -3.60
CA ALA A 443 -20.78 17.79 -4.03
C ALA A 443 -22.24 17.41 -3.69
N SER A 444 -22.48 16.30 -2.97
CA SER A 444 -23.83 15.73 -2.79
C SER A 444 -24.85 16.72 -2.26
N ASP A 445 -24.50 17.57 -1.29
CA ASP A 445 -25.46 18.48 -0.67
C ASP A 445 -25.81 19.65 -1.60
N GLY A 446 -24.82 20.23 -2.29
CA GLY A 446 -25.07 21.23 -3.34
C GLY A 446 -25.91 20.67 -4.50
N LEU A 447 -25.66 19.40 -4.87
CA LEU A 447 -26.46 18.71 -5.89
C LEU A 447 -27.91 18.50 -5.45
N LYS A 448 -28.16 18.11 -4.18
CA LYS A 448 -29.52 17.97 -3.64
C LYS A 448 -30.25 19.31 -3.53
N GLU A 449 -29.54 20.39 -3.24
CA GLU A 449 -30.13 21.73 -3.17
C GLU A 449 -30.63 22.19 -4.55
N ILE A 450 -29.82 21.98 -5.59
CA ILE A 450 -30.09 22.50 -6.95
C ILE A 450 -30.93 21.53 -7.79
N LEU A 451 -30.72 20.23 -7.62
CA LEU A 451 -31.42 19.14 -8.30
C LEU A 451 -32.05 18.21 -7.24
N PRO A 452 -33.08 18.66 -6.50
CA PRO A 452 -33.68 17.88 -5.42
C PRO A 452 -34.26 16.54 -5.89
N ASP A 453 -34.66 16.50 -7.16
CA ASP A 453 -35.17 15.32 -7.83
C ASP A 453 -34.11 14.61 -8.69
N ALA A 454 -32.80 14.77 -8.48
CA ALA A 454 -31.79 13.91 -9.11
C ALA A 454 -31.51 12.66 -8.26
N GLN A 455 -31.33 11.50 -8.90
CA GLN A 455 -30.75 10.32 -8.27
C GLN A 455 -29.24 10.48 -8.23
N ILE A 456 -28.66 10.71 -7.06
CA ILE A 456 -27.21 10.90 -6.92
C ILE A 456 -26.60 9.59 -6.43
N ASP A 457 -25.67 9.05 -7.20
CA ASP A 457 -24.88 7.89 -6.85
C ASP A 457 -23.40 8.25 -7.01
N GLY A 458 -22.75 8.61 -5.90
CA GLY A 458 -21.35 8.97 -5.83
C GLY A 458 -20.56 7.96 -4.99
N GLN A 459 -19.42 7.47 -5.49
CA GLN A 459 -18.61 6.49 -4.74
C GLN A 459 -17.12 6.78 -4.84
N ILE A 460 -16.43 6.57 -3.72
CA ILE A 460 -14.97 6.67 -3.64
C ILE A 460 -14.31 5.73 -4.65
N SER A 461 -13.29 6.23 -5.34
CA SER A 461 -12.50 5.47 -6.32
C SER A 461 -13.31 4.89 -7.49
N ARG A 462 -14.55 5.37 -7.71
CA ARG A 462 -15.30 4.96 -8.90
C ARG A 462 -14.62 5.49 -10.16
N ASN A 463 -14.41 4.61 -11.13
CA ASN A 463 -13.92 4.97 -12.45
C ASN A 463 -15.04 4.91 -13.51
N THR A 464 -14.72 5.42 -14.71
CA THR A 464 -15.66 5.52 -15.83
C THR A 464 -16.21 4.17 -16.28
N LYS A 465 -15.38 3.13 -16.25
CA LYS A 465 -15.80 1.75 -16.57
C LYS A 465 -16.85 1.22 -15.60
N GLN A 466 -16.67 1.43 -14.29
CA GLN A 466 -17.64 1.03 -13.28
C GLN A 466 -18.95 1.82 -13.40
N ALA A 467 -18.88 3.12 -13.72
CA ALA A 467 -20.07 3.93 -13.99
C ALA A 467 -20.89 3.37 -15.17
N ASN A 468 -20.23 2.88 -16.22
CA ASN A 468 -20.88 2.21 -17.35
C ASN A 468 -21.59 0.90 -16.93
N GLU A 469 -20.94 0.07 -16.12
CA GLU A 469 -21.55 -1.17 -15.58
C GLU A 469 -22.80 -0.86 -14.74
N LEU A 470 -22.75 0.19 -13.93
CA LEU A 470 -23.87 0.63 -13.09
C LEU A 470 -25.02 1.20 -13.91
N MET A 471 -24.71 2.04 -14.92
CA MET A 471 -25.71 2.56 -15.86
C MET A 471 -26.48 1.41 -16.54
N LEU A 472 -25.77 0.38 -17.00
CA LEU A 472 -26.39 -0.80 -17.60
C LEU A 472 -27.25 -1.57 -16.59
N ASN A 473 -26.79 -1.73 -15.35
CA ASN A 473 -27.56 -2.37 -14.28
C ASN A 473 -28.87 -1.59 -14.01
N TYR A 474 -28.81 -0.27 -13.89
CA TYR A 474 -29.99 0.57 -13.70
C TYR A 474 -30.96 0.49 -14.88
N SER A 475 -30.44 0.43 -16.11
CA SER A 475 -31.28 0.23 -17.29
C SER A 475 -31.99 -1.13 -17.27
N GLN A 476 -31.27 -2.21 -16.98
CA GLN A 476 -31.82 -3.57 -16.90
C GLN A 476 -32.91 -3.70 -15.83
N ASN A 477 -32.76 -2.97 -14.73
CA ASN A 477 -33.73 -2.93 -13.64
C ASN A 477 -34.84 -1.88 -13.81
N LYS A 478 -34.93 -1.22 -14.99
CA LYS A 478 -35.89 -0.15 -15.29
C LYS A 478 -35.83 1.03 -14.31
N ALA A 479 -34.68 1.23 -13.68
CA ALA A 479 -34.41 2.27 -12.69
C ALA A 479 -33.64 3.46 -13.27
N LEU A 480 -33.14 3.37 -14.52
CA LEU A 480 -32.41 4.45 -15.18
C LEU A 480 -33.39 5.50 -15.74
N PRO A 481 -33.35 6.77 -15.30
CA PRO A 481 -34.17 7.85 -15.83
C PRO A 481 -33.69 8.32 -17.21
N LYS A 482 -34.51 9.15 -17.87
CA LYS A 482 -34.20 9.72 -19.20
C LYS A 482 -32.85 10.42 -19.28
N ILE A 483 -32.49 11.26 -18.31
CA ILE A 483 -31.20 11.97 -18.31
C ILE A 483 -30.20 11.22 -17.43
N VAL A 484 -29.08 10.83 -18.02
CA VAL A 484 -27.97 10.18 -17.32
C VAL A 484 -26.79 11.13 -17.29
N VAL A 485 -26.27 11.44 -16.12
CA VAL A 485 -25.07 12.25 -15.90
C VAL A 485 -23.96 11.31 -15.47
N ILE A 486 -22.86 11.27 -16.23
CA ILE A 486 -21.66 10.53 -15.88
C ILE A 486 -20.62 11.52 -15.38
N ALA A 487 -20.34 11.45 -14.09
CA ALA A 487 -19.53 12.39 -13.34
C ALA A 487 -18.27 11.71 -12.77
N THR A 488 -17.48 11.15 -13.70
CA THR A 488 -16.26 10.38 -13.41
C THR A 488 -15.13 10.83 -14.33
N GLY A 489 -13.90 10.42 -14.03
CA GLY A 489 -12.79 10.50 -14.98
C GLY A 489 -11.45 10.90 -14.37
N VAL A 490 -11.41 11.24 -13.09
CA VAL A 490 -10.14 11.50 -12.38
C VAL A 490 -9.50 10.20 -11.87
N ASN A 491 -10.30 9.18 -11.56
CA ASN A 491 -9.83 7.86 -11.15
C ASN A 491 -9.54 6.96 -12.37
N ASN A 492 -8.33 6.44 -12.48
CA ASN A 492 -7.86 5.57 -13.57
C ASN A 492 -8.09 6.16 -14.98
N PRO A 493 -7.60 7.37 -15.28
CA PRO A 493 -7.89 8.07 -16.53
C PRO A 493 -7.18 7.51 -17.77
N GLU A 494 -6.24 6.57 -17.62
CA GLU A 494 -5.32 6.16 -18.69
C GLU A 494 -6.05 5.56 -19.92
N ASN A 495 -7.19 4.91 -19.69
CA ASN A 495 -8.02 4.30 -20.73
C ASN A 495 -9.25 5.16 -21.11
N TYR A 496 -9.22 6.47 -20.84
CA TYR A 496 -10.35 7.40 -21.01
C TYR A 496 -11.11 7.22 -22.33
N LYS A 497 -10.40 7.05 -23.44
CA LYS A 497 -10.99 6.94 -24.77
C LYS A 497 -11.85 5.69 -24.91
N ALA A 498 -11.30 4.53 -24.53
CA ALA A 498 -12.02 3.26 -24.60
C ALA A 498 -13.23 3.26 -23.65
N ASP A 499 -13.07 3.83 -22.45
CA ASP A 499 -14.14 3.88 -21.45
C ASP A 499 -15.29 4.81 -21.88
N LEU A 500 -14.98 5.98 -22.43
CA LEU A 500 -15.98 6.93 -22.97
C LEU A 500 -16.68 6.39 -24.22
N ASP A 501 -15.94 5.75 -25.14
CA ASP A 501 -16.52 5.10 -26.32
C ASP A 501 -17.46 3.96 -25.91
N LEU A 502 -17.08 3.18 -24.89
CA LEU A 502 -17.91 2.11 -24.34
C LEU A 502 -19.19 2.67 -23.71
N LEU A 503 -19.12 3.75 -22.93
CA LEU A 503 -20.29 4.45 -22.36
C LEU A 503 -21.27 4.88 -23.44
N ILE A 504 -20.77 5.54 -24.49
CA ILE A 504 -21.61 6.01 -25.60
C ILE A 504 -22.26 4.84 -26.32
N THR A 505 -21.50 3.78 -26.56
CA THR A 505 -21.99 2.55 -27.21
C THR A 505 -23.12 1.92 -26.39
N ASN A 506 -22.90 1.80 -25.08
CA ASN A 506 -23.78 1.11 -24.15
C ASN A 506 -24.96 1.94 -23.64
N LEU A 507 -24.95 3.27 -23.81
CA LEU A 507 -26.08 4.11 -23.42
C LEU A 507 -27.36 3.55 -24.06
N PRO A 508 -28.38 3.17 -23.28
CA PRO A 508 -29.58 2.56 -23.84
C PRO A 508 -30.36 3.58 -24.69
N LYS A 509 -31.21 3.08 -25.59
CA LYS A 509 -32.09 3.94 -26.38
C LYS A 509 -33.09 4.65 -25.48
N GLY A 510 -33.46 5.88 -25.85
CA GLY A 510 -34.42 6.69 -25.10
C GLY A 510 -33.81 7.54 -23.98
N HIS A 511 -32.49 7.47 -23.78
CA HIS A 511 -31.77 8.30 -22.80
C HIS A 511 -30.99 9.45 -23.45
N GLN A 512 -30.70 10.46 -22.65
CA GLN A 512 -29.75 11.53 -22.93
C GLN A 512 -28.57 11.42 -21.97
N LEU A 513 -27.43 11.98 -22.36
CA LEU A 513 -26.19 11.86 -21.59
C LEU A 513 -25.60 13.24 -21.28
N VAL A 514 -25.23 13.48 -20.04
CA VAL A 514 -24.33 14.56 -19.64
C VAL A 514 -22.98 13.94 -19.30
N LEU A 515 -21.92 14.43 -19.93
CA LEU A 515 -20.55 14.11 -19.55
C LEU A 515 -20.01 15.25 -18.70
N VAL A 516 -19.60 14.96 -17.46
CA VAL A 516 -18.90 15.92 -16.61
C VAL A 516 -17.39 15.75 -16.81
N THR A 517 -16.69 16.81 -17.17
CA THR A 517 -15.23 16.74 -17.41
C THR A 517 -14.46 16.64 -16.08
N PRO A 518 -13.46 15.74 -15.96
CA PRO A 518 -12.68 15.60 -14.73
C PRO A 518 -11.64 16.73 -14.59
N TYR A 519 -11.20 16.98 -13.36
CA TYR A 519 -10.18 17.97 -13.05
C TYR A 519 -9.10 17.38 -12.13
N GLU A 520 -7.85 17.68 -12.45
CA GLU A 520 -6.65 17.42 -11.65
C GLU A 520 -5.78 18.67 -11.74
N GLY A 521 -5.72 19.42 -10.64
CA GLY A 521 -5.00 20.69 -10.57
C GLY A 521 -3.51 20.53 -10.28
N ASP A 522 -3.07 19.39 -9.76
CA ASP A 522 -1.66 19.12 -9.53
C ASP A 522 -1.00 18.68 -10.83
N THR A 523 -0.38 19.65 -11.52
CA THR A 523 0.35 19.40 -12.78
C THR A 523 1.55 18.47 -12.63
N THR A 524 1.94 18.12 -11.40
CA THR A 524 3.01 17.16 -11.14
C THR A 524 2.51 15.71 -11.09
N GLN A 525 1.19 15.49 -11.04
CA GLN A 525 0.60 14.17 -11.10
C GLN A 525 0.73 13.56 -12.49
N GLU A 526 1.16 12.30 -12.56
CA GLU A 526 1.33 11.59 -13.83
C GLU A 526 0.01 11.32 -14.55
N THR A 527 -1.10 11.30 -13.80
CA THR A 527 -2.46 11.13 -14.33
C THR A 527 -3.00 12.42 -14.96
N GLN A 528 -2.44 13.58 -14.63
CA GLN A 528 -2.97 14.88 -15.04
C GLN A 528 -3.10 15.04 -16.56
N PRO A 529 -2.12 14.63 -17.40
CA PRO A 529 -2.27 14.69 -18.85
C PRO A 529 -3.44 13.85 -19.37
N TYR A 530 -3.70 12.69 -18.78
CA TYR A 530 -4.82 11.82 -19.15
C TYR A 530 -6.16 12.43 -18.74
N VAL A 531 -6.22 13.13 -17.60
CA VAL A 531 -7.41 13.88 -17.15
C VAL A 531 -7.74 15.02 -18.13
N GLU A 532 -6.73 15.76 -18.59
CA GLU A 532 -6.91 16.80 -19.61
C GLU A 532 -7.33 16.24 -20.98
N GLN A 533 -6.77 15.09 -21.36
CA GLN A 533 -7.16 14.36 -22.56
C GLN A 533 -8.59 13.82 -22.47
N TYR A 534 -9.00 13.30 -21.31
CA TYR A 534 -10.37 12.90 -21.02
C TYR A 534 -11.31 14.08 -21.24
N ALA A 535 -11.02 15.22 -20.57
CA ALA A 535 -11.85 16.42 -20.65
C ALA A 535 -11.98 16.90 -22.11
N SER A 536 -10.88 16.92 -22.85
CA SER A 536 -10.87 17.29 -24.27
C SER A 536 -11.70 16.34 -25.12
N TYR A 537 -11.58 15.02 -24.89
CA TYR A 537 -12.34 14.04 -25.65
C TYR A 537 -13.84 14.08 -25.32
N ALA A 538 -14.22 14.30 -24.06
CA ALA A 538 -15.61 14.50 -23.68
C ALA A 538 -16.23 15.73 -24.37
N ARG A 539 -15.47 16.83 -24.56
CA ARG A 539 -15.90 18.00 -25.35
C ARG A 539 -16.20 17.62 -26.80
N GLU A 540 -15.31 16.86 -27.44
CA GLU A 540 -15.50 16.37 -28.81
C GLU A 540 -16.76 15.49 -28.94
N LEU A 541 -16.96 14.57 -28.00
CA LEU A 541 -18.11 13.67 -27.98
C LEU A 541 -19.43 14.41 -27.81
N ALA A 542 -19.47 15.43 -26.94
CA ALA A 542 -20.65 16.27 -26.74
C ALA A 542 -21.01 17.11 -27.98
N GLN A 543 -20.03 17.49 -28.80
CA GLN A 543 -20.27 18.14 -30.09
C GLN A 543 -20.74 17.16 -31.17
N LYS A 544 -20.20 15.93 -31.14
CA LYS A 544 -20.47 14.89 -32.14
C LYS A 544 -21.89 14.31 -32.04
N TYR A 545 -22.41 14.12 -30.83
CA TYR A 545 -23.69 13.44 -30.60
C TYR A 545 -24.76 14.40 -30.08
N SER A 546 -25.87 14.50 -30.79
CA SER A 546 -26.96 15.43 -30.48
C SER A 546 -27.72 15.10 -29.19
N TYR A 547 -27.61 13.88 -28.65
CA TYR A 547 -28.21 13.48 -27.37
C TYR A 547 -27.25 13.64 -26.17
N ILE A 548 -26.07 14.23 -26.39
CA ILE A 548 -25.06 14.47 -25.36
C ILE A 548 -24.97 15.98 -25.05
N ALA A 549 -24.82 16.31 -23.78
CA ALA A 549 -24.42 17.64 -23.30
C ALA A 549 -23.16 17.53 -22.43
N LEU A 550 -22.46 18.66 -22.29
CA LEU A 550 -21.23 18.75 -21.52
C LEU A 550 -21.48 19.59 -20.26
N ALA A 551 -21.07 19.07 -19.12
CA ALA A 551 -20.88 19.83 -17.89
C ALA A 551 -19.36 20.04 -17.73
N ASP A 552 -18.84 21.19 -18.16
CA ASP A 552 -17.38 21.39 -18.25
C ASP A 552 -16.75 21.80 -16.90
N TRP A 553 -16.81 20.88 -15.93
CA TRP A 553 -16.23 21.08 -14.61
C TRP A 553 -14.72 21.33 -14.67
N ASN A 554 -13.99 20.68 -15.58
CA ASN A 554 -12.57 20.95 -15.81
C ASN A 554 -12.27 22.43 -16.06
N GLN A 555 -13.11 23.11 -16.86
CA GLN A 555 -12.94 24.54 -17.13
C GLN A 555 -13.35 25.38 -15.91
N VAL A 556 -14.52 25.11 -15.33
CA VAL A 556 -15.02 25.84 -14.14
C VAL A 556 -14.01 25.75 -12.97
N ALA A 557 -13.44 24.56 -12.74
CA ALA A 557 -12.42 24.33 -11.74
C ALA A 557 -11.17 25.20 -11.94
N LYS A 558 -10.69 25.35 -13.19
CA LYS A 558 -9.55 26.20 -13.54
C LYS A 558 -9.83 27.68 -13.30
N ASP A 559 -11.07 28.09 -13.54
CA ASP A 559 -11.50 29.49 -13.39
C ASP A 559 -11.68 29.91 -11.92
N HIS A 560 -11.69 28.94 -10.98
CA HIS A 560 -11.89 29.17 -9.54
C HIS A 560 -10.70 28.64 -8.73
N PRO A 561 -9.49 29.23 -8.84
CA PRO A 561 -8.27 28.71 -8.21
C PRO A 561 -8.31 28.73 -6.67
N ASP A 562 -9.22 29.50 -6.08
CA ASP A 562 -9.32 29.72 -4.64
C ASP A 562 -9.91 28.53 -3.88
N ILE A 563 -10.78 27.73 -4.50
CA ILE A 563 -11.35 26.51 -3.88
C ILE A 563 -10.32 25.39 -3.74
N TRP A 564 -9.15 25.50 -4.38
CA TRP A 564 -8.10 24.46 -4.36
C TRP A 564 -7.00 24.69 -3.34
N LYS A 565 -6.97 25.85 -2.67
CA LYS A 565 -5.91 26.18 -1.72
C LYS A 565 -5.94 25.24 -0.51
N GLY A 566 -4.81 24.56 -0.26
CA GLY A 566 -4.68 23.60 0.84
C GLY A 566 -5.45 22.30 0.62
N THR A 567 -5.83 21.99 -0.62
CA THR A 567 -6.48 20.74 -1.02
C THR A 567 -5.51 19.83 -1.77
N ASP A 568 -5.95 18.61 -2.07
CA ASP A 568 -5.26 17.62 -2.91
C ASP A 568 -5.36 17.92 -4.43
N GLN A 569 -5.90 19.08 -4.83
CA GLN A 569 -6.11 19.49 -6.22
C GLN A 569 -7.14 18.69 -7.03
N VAL A 570 -7.93 17.84 -6.37
CA VAL A 570 -9.07 17.10 -6.96
C VAL A 570 -10.35 17.35 -6.18
N HIS A 571 -10.26 17.40 -4.85
CA HIS A 571 -11.36 17.62 -3.92
C HIS A 571 -11.34 19.05 -3.39
N PHE A 572 -12.26 19.86 -3.91
CA PHE A 572 -12.38 21.29 -3.58
C PHE A 572 -12.64 21.54 -2.08
N GLY A 573 -12.17 22.67 -1.58
CA GLY A 573 -12.41 23.18 -0.24
C GLY A 573 -11.60 22.51 0.88
N SER A 574 -10.67 23.26 1.47
CA SER A 574 -9.89 22.84 2.64
C SER A 574 -10.60 23.06 3.98
N ASP A 575 -11.64 23.90 3.99
CA ASP A 575 -12.55 24.15 5.10
C ASP A 575 -14.02 24.05 4.67
N THR A 576 -14.96 24.11 5.61
CA THR A 576 -16.41 23.98 5.35
C THR A 576 -16.93 25.04 4.38
N THR A 577 -16.51 26.30 4.53
CA THR A 577 -16.97 27.40 3.66
C THR A 577 -16.58 27.16 2.21
N LYS A 578 -15.32 26.78 1.98
CA LYS A 578 -14.81 26.50 0.62
C LYS A 578 -15.32 25.18 0.06
N GLN A 579 -15.67 24.22 0.91
CA GLN A 579 -16.35 22.99 0.50
C GLN A 579 -17.74 23.29 -0.03
N ASP A 580 -18.52 24.11 0.69
CA ASP A 580 -19.87 24.50 0.27
C ASP A 580 -19.85 25.29 -1.04
N GLU A 581 -18.89 26.22 -1.19
CA GLU A 581 -18.70 26.99 -2.42
C GLU A 581 -18.36 26.09 -3.63
N GLY A 582 -17.39 25.18 -3.47
CA GLY A 582 -17.02 24.25 -4.53
C GLY A 582 -18.15 23.27 -4.88
N ALA A 583 -18.91 22.79 -3.88
CA ALA A 583 -20.05 21.90 -4.08
C ALA A 583 -21.16 22.60 -4.88
N LYS A 584 -21.41 23.88 -4.58
CA LYS A 584 -22.39 24.69 -5.31
C LYS A 584 -21.97 24.90 -6.77
N LEU A 585 -20.71 25.28 -7.02
CA LEU A 585 -20.19 25.45 -8.40
C LEU A 585 -20.31 24.15 -9.22
N TYR A 586 -19.96 23.02 -8.61
CA TYR A 586 -20.07 21.70 -9.24
C TYR A 586 -21.52 21.39 -9.62
N ALA A 587 -22.45 21.62 -8.69
CA ALA A 587 -23.87 21.38 -8.89
C ALA A 587 -24.50 22.32 -9.94
N GLU A 588 -24.13 23.60 -9.94
CA GLU A 588 -24.56 24.58 -10.96
C GLU A 588 -24.08 24.18 -12.36
N THR A 589 -22.84 23.69 -12.47
CA THR A 589 -22.25 23.20 -13.72
C THR A 589 -23.05 22.04 -14.31
N ILE A 590 -23.42 21.06 -13.47
CA ILE A 590 -24.25 19.91 -13.89
C ILE A 590 -25.67 20.37 -14.25
N ASN A 591 -26.30 21.22 -13.43
CA ASN A 591 -27.65 21.71 -13.67
C ASN A 591 -27.76 22.48 -15.00
N ALA A 592 -26.76 23.28 -15.34
CA ALA A 592 -26.70 23.98 -16.62
C ALA A 592 -26.71 23.01 -17.81
N ALA A 593 -25.93 21.92 -17.73
CA ALA A 593 -25.88 20.91 -18.78
C ALA A 593 -27.18 20.09 -18.87
N VAL A 594 -27.80 19.75 -17.73
CA VAL A 594 -29.12 19.08 -17.68
C VAL A 594 -30.19 19.94 -18.34
N LYS A 595 -30.24 21.26 -18.04
CA LYS A 595 -31.17 22.19 -18.69
C LYS A 595 -30.93 22.28 -20.20
N ALA A 596 -29.67 22.27 -20.63
CA ALA A 596 -29.32 22.29 -22.05
C ALA A 596 -29.74 21.03 -22.82
N LEU A 597 -30.12 19.94 -22.14
CA LEU A 597 -30.67 18.74 -22.76
C LEU A 597 -32.19 18.78 -22.97
N ALA A 598 -32.91 19.71 -22.35
CA ALA A 598 -34.38 19.74 -22.39
C ALA A 598 -34.94 19.70 -23.82
N ASP A 599 -34.27 20.38 -24.76
CA ASP A 599 -34.67 20.49 -26.16
C ASP A 599 -33.91 19.53 -27.11
N LYS A 600 -33.01 18.70 -26.58
CA LYS A 600 -32.20 17.78 -27.39
C LYS A 600 -32.92 16.44 -27.63
N PRO A 601 -32.62 15.72 -28.71
CA PRO A 601 -33.16 14.37 -28.91
C PRO A 601 -32.60 13.38 -27.88
N VAL A 602 -33.33 12.29 -27.64
CA VAL A 602 -32.83 11.09 -26.95
C VAL A 602 -32.05 10.20 -27.93
N LYS A 603 -31.17 9.33 -27.43
CA LYS A 603 -30.49 8.34 -28.27
C LYS A 603 -31.52 7.39 -28.90
N SER A 604 -31.62 7.40 -30.22
CA SER A 604 -32.62 6.59 -30.95
C SER A 604 -32.06 5.33 -31.61
N LYS A 605 -30.74 5.27 -31.85
CA LYS A 605 -30.06 4.20 -32.57
C LYS A 605 -28.93 3.60 -31.75
#